data_AF-A0AAX4HRU3-F1
#
_entry.id   AF-A0AAX4HRU3-F1
#
_cell.length_a   1.000
_cell.length_b   1.000
_cell.length_c   1.000
_cell.angle_alpha   90.00
_cell.angle_beta   90.00
_cell.angle_gamma   90.00
#
_symmetry.space_group_name_H-M   'P 1'
#
loop_
_entity.id
_entity.type
_entity.pdbx_description
1 polymer ?
#
loop_
_entity_poly.entity_id
_entity_poly.type
_entity_poly.pdbx_seq_one_letter_code
_entity_poly.pdbx_strand_id
1 'polypeptide(L)'
;MKKYFILLLVLFSFHALSSATIDCGPNLIRVWTQASGMTCVPRVVTAQSQLYCLPINAQPFQMSLLQNFPVVLQGQAPWWAAQGNLYYPNMNYPGAWSYPGIQANYYPGQGQVFAAKPNVYVETVLPTTKFSFKFVTKQHFLAQTPLLNKDEWSGKIFETDKFEVDGVNYDYLFYDVRLPKEKMQFENGMCSTREEVINWMIKDLKELKHSELSLQDFEEHWRVKIPDYPYYCVYPQYNRELDAAIPVEIDLERTTFIRSLFVLVPHKKEPDVDEPQEIPFPSSDPTEYRPGVKIKRENTFREWGVAFLGF
;
A
#
# COMPACT_ATOMS: atom_id res chain seq x y z
N MET A 1 -4.49 -65.77 -11.79
CA MET A 1 -4.10 -65.12 -10.52
C MET A 1 -4.78 -63.76 -10.42
N LYS A 2 -5.83 -63.64 -9.60
CA LYS A 2 -6.56 -62.38 -9.37
C LYS A 2 -5.85 -61.62 -8.25
N LYS A 3 -5.32 -60.43 -8.51
CA LYS A 3 -4.75 -59.53 -7.50
C LYS A 3 -5.88 -58.68 -6.92
N TYR A 4 -6.14 -58.83 -5.62
CA TYR A 4 -7.04 -57.95 -4.87
C TYR A 4 -6.28 -56.70 -4.47
N PHE A 5 -6.83 -55.53 -4.83
CA PHE A 5 -6.36 -54.22 -4.38
C PHE A 5 -7.12 -53.89 -3.10
N ILE A 6 -6.42 -53.87 -1.96
CA ILE A 6 -7.00 -53.44 -0.67
C ILE A 6 -6.82 -51.92 -0.59
N LEU A 7 -7.95 -51.20 -0.65
CA LEU A 7 -8.01 -49.77 -0.46
C LEU A 7 -8.10 -49.49 1.06
N LEU A 8 -7.02 -49.01 1.66
CA LEU A 8 -7.02 -48.54 3.05
C LEU A 8 -7.70 -47.15 3.09
N LEU A 9 -8.92 -47.07 3.61
CA LEU A 9 -9.55 -45.81 3.96
C LEU A 9 -8.92 -45.30 5.27
N VAL A 10 -8.14 -44.22 5.20
CA VAL A 10 -7.67 -43.49 6.38
C VAL A 10 -8.72 -42.42 6.70
N LEU A 11 -9.52 -42.67 7.73
CA LEU A 11 -10.44 -41.69 8.30
C LEU A 11 -9.64 -40.65 9.10
N PHE A 12 -9.44 -39.47 8.52
CA PHE A 12 -8.94 -38.30 9.26
C PHE A 12 -10.10 -37.67 10.03
N SER A 13 -10.13 -37.89 11.34
CA SER A 13 -11.02 -37.19 12.27
C SER A 13 -10.53 -35.74 12.45
N PHE A 14 -11.08 -34.81 11.68
CA PHE A 14 -10.91 -33.38 11.92
C PHE A 14 -11.55 -33.02 13.26
N HIS A 15 -10.73 -32.86 14.30
CA HIS A 15 -11.15 -32.17 15.50
C HIS A 15 -11.22 -30.68 15.18
N ALA A 16 -12.44 -30.12 15.21
CA ALA A 16 -12.63 -28.68 15.15
C ALA A 16 -11.91 -28.04 16.33
N LEU A 17 -10.75 -27.42 16.08
CA LEU A 17 -10.09 -26.53 17.02
C LEU A 17 -11.03 -25.33 17.18
N SER A 18 -11.77 -25.28 18.29
CA SER A 18 -12.50 -24.08 18.65
C SER A 18 -11.47 -22.98 18.91
N SER A 19 -11.43 -21.98 18.04
CA SER A 19 -10.64 -20.78 18.27
C SER A 19 -11.27 -20.04 19.46
N ALA A 20 -10.70 -20.23 20.65
CA ALA A 20 -11.07 -19.45 21.81
C ALA A 20 -10.83 -17.97 21.50
N THR A 21 -11.91 -17.21 21.33
CA THR A 21 -11.83 -15.77 21.12
C THR A 21 -11.42 -15.11 22.42
N ILE A 22 -10.23 -14.49 22.45
CA ILE A 22 -9.77 -13.72 23.61
C ILE A 22 -10.55 -12.41 23.66
N ASP A 23 -11.54 -12.32 24.54
CA ASP A 23 -12.27 -11.07 24.77
C ASP A 23 -11.39 -10.08 25.54
N CYS A 24 -11.03 -8.96 24.90
CA CYS A 24 -10.24 -7.92 25.53
C CYS A 24 -11.20 -6.86 26.08
N GLY A 25 -11.11 -6.58 27.38
CA GLY A 25 -11.92 -5.54 28.01
C GLY A 25 -11.74 -4.16 27.33
N PRO A 26 -12.64 -3.21 27.60
CA PRO A 26 -12.81 -1.96 26.81
C PRO A 26 -11.58 -1.04 26.71
N ASN A 27 -10.58 -1.22 27.59
CA ASN A 27 -9.36 -0.41 27.63
C ASN A 27 -8.12 -1.15 27.10
N LEU A 28 -8.30 -2.31 26.49
CA LEU A 28 -7.22 -3.12 25.94
C LEU A 28 -7.38 -3.26 24.42
N ILE A 29 -6.28 -3.46 23.71
CA ILE A 29 -6.29 -3.80 22.29
C ILE A 29 -5.69 -5.19 22.11
N ARG A 30 -6.22 -5.94 21.12
CA ARG A 30 -5.64 -7.22 20.70
C ARG A 30 -4.38 -6.94 19.90
N VAL A 31 -3.26 -7.54 20.30
CA VAL A 31 -2.01 -7.51 19.56
C VAL A 31 -1.52 -8.93 19.43
N TRP A 32 -1.09 -9.30 18.22
CA TRP A 32 -0.48 -10.59 17.98
C TRP A 32 1.04 -10.49 18.10
N THR A 33 1.67 -11.43 18.80
CA THR A 33 3.13 -11.55 18.84
C THR A 33 3.55 -12.97 18.49
N GLN A 34 4.72 -13.12 17.84
CA GLN A 34 5.27 -14.44 17.53
C GLN A 34 5.53 -15.29 18.78
N ALA A 35 5.90 -14.65 19.90
CA ALA A 35 6.23 -15.34 21.13
C ALA A 35 5.00 -15.77 21.95
N SER A 36 3.86 -15.09 21.79
CA SER A 36 2.73 -15.21 22.73
C SER A 36 1.38 -15.46 22.05
N GLY A 37 1.31 -15.41 20.72
CA GLY A 37 0.04 -15.40 19.99
C GLY A 37 -0.74 -14.11 20.21
N MET A 38 -2.08 -14.16 20.16
CA MET A 38 -2.91 -13.01 20.49
C MET A 38 -2.87 -12.70 21.99
N THR A 39 -2.55 -11.47 22.36
CA THR A 39 -2.59 -10.97 23.73
C THR A 39 -3.33 -9.62 23.80
N CYS A 40 -3.86 -9.28 24.97
CA CYS A 40 -4.48 -7.98 25.23
C CYS A 40 -3.44 -7.05 25.85
N VAL A 41 -3.16 -5.90 25.23
CA VAL A 41 -2.28 -4.87 25.81
C VAL A 41 -3.06 -3.61 26.19
N PRO A 42 -2.67 -2.88 27.25
CA PRO A 42 -3.33 -1.64 27.62
C PRO A 42 -3.30 -0.63 26.49
N ARG A 43 -4.46 -0.03 26.20
CA ARG A 43 -4.52 1.18 25.37
C ARG A 43 -3.80 2.26 26.17
N VAL A 44 -2.65 2.72 25.69
CA VAL A 44 -1.91 3.83 26.32
C VAL A 44 -2.75 5.10 26.12
N VAL A 45 -3.60 5.39 27.09
CA VAL A 45 -4.23 6.70 27.22
C VAL A 45 -3.28 7.51 28.08
N THR A 46 -2.47 8.38 27.47
CA THR A 46 -1.71 9.37 28.22
C THR A 46 -2.70 10.36 28.81
N ALA A 47 -3.18 10.07 30.02
CA ALA A 47 -3.80 11.07 30.87
C ALA A 47 -2.71 12.09 31.24
N GLN A 48 -2.95 13.36 30.90
CA GLN A 48 -2.06 14.52 31.06
C GLN A 48 -1.09 14.80 29.90
N SER A 49 -1.63 15.14 28.73
CA SER A 49 -1.05 16.26 27.97
C SER A 49 -1.70 17.55 28.44
N GLN A 50 -1.11 18.20 29.45
CA GLN A 50 -1.28 19.65 29.53
C GLN A 50 -0.79 20.22 28.21
N LEU A 51 -1.70 20.86 27.48
CA LEU A 51 -1.42 21.63 26.27
C LEU A 51 -0.36 22.69 26.60
N TYR A 52 0.91 22.36 26.39
CA TYR A 52 1.89 23.36 26.00
C TYR A 52 1.62 23.66 24.54
N CYS A 53 0.75 24.64 24.29
CA CYS A 53 0.82 25.39 23.05
C CYS A 53 2.20 26.07 23.05
N LEU A 54 3.17 25.45 22.37
CA LEU A 54 4.42 26.14 22.08
C LEU A 54 4.08 27.35 21.21
N PRO A 55 4.57 28.56 21.54
CA PRO A 55 4.34 29.72 20.71
C PRO A 55 4.88 29.47 19.29
N ILE A 56 4.10 29.88 18.29
CA ILE A 56 4.37 29.77 16.85
C ILE A 56 5.50 30.75 16.45
N ASN A 57 6.67 30.58 17.07
CA ASN A 57 7.94 31.17 16.68
C ASN A 57 8.99 30.06 16.49
N ALA A 58 8.55 28.92 15.93
CA ALA A 58 9.47 27.89 15.48
C ALA A 58 10.19 28.44 14.23
N GLN A 59 11.47 28.74 14.40
CA GLN A 59 12.44 28.91 13.32
C GLN A 59 12.22 27.83 12.25
N PRO A 60 12.43 28.12 10.95
CA PRO A 60 12.29 27.12 9.90
C PRO A 60 13.21 25.94 10.20
N PHE A 61 12.60 24.82 10.56
CA PHE A 61 13.30 23.59 10.93
C PHE A 61 14.04 23.09 9.69
N GLN A 62 15.37 23.09 9.74
CA GLN A 62 16.19 22.64 8.62
C GLN A 62 16.11 21.10 8.54
N MET A 63 15.32 20.61 7.57
CA MET A 63 15.21 19.19 7.19
C MET A 63 16.54 18.54 6.76
N SER A 64 17.61 19.32 6.57
CA SER A 64 18.94 18.81 6.19
C SER A 64 19.57 17.90 7.24
N LEU A 65 19.14 17.94 8.49
CA LEU A 65 19.67 17.09 9.56
C LEU A 65 19.08 15.68 9.62
N LEU A 66 18.03 15.37 8.83
CA LEU A 66 17.34 14.07 8.87
C LEU A 66 17.90 13.02 7.89
N GLN A 67 18.83 13.39 6.99
CA GLN A 67 19.32 12.50 5.93
C GLN A 67 20.28 11.38 6.40
N ASN A 68 20.67 11.36 7.68
CA ASN A 68 21.73 10.46 8.18
C ASN A 68 21.32 9.62 9.41
N PHE A 69 20.03 9.40 9.68
CA PHE A 69 19.67 8.54 10.81
C PHE A 69 19.88 7.05 10.48
N PRO A 70 20.47 6.27 11.40
CA PRO A 70 20.81 4.88 11.19
C PRO A 70 19.56 4.01 10.96
N VAL A 71 19.77 2.90 10.26
CA VAL A 71 18.84 1.78 10.11
C VAL A 71 18.17 1.48 11.46
N VAL A 72 16.84 1.42 11.47
CA VAL A 72 16.08 1.03 12.67
C VAL A 72 16.49 -0.39 13.02
N LEU A 73 17.22 -0.55 14.13
CA LEU A 73 17.61 -1.86 14.63
C LEU A 73 16.36 -2.62 15.11
N GLN A 74 16.38 -3.94 14.94
CA GLN A 74 15.29 -4.83 15.33
C GLN A 74 14.93 -4.60 16.82
N GLY A 75 13.67 -4.22 17.10
CA GLY A 75 13.18 -3.95 18.45
C GLY A 75 13.21 -2.47 18.89
N GLN A 76 13.73 -1.54 18.07
CA GLN A 76 13.58 -0.11 18.32
C GLN A 76 12.41 0.46 17.51
N ALA A 77 11.62 1.33 18.13
CA ALA A 77 10.67 2.15 17.39
C ALA A 77 11.47 3.08 16.46
N PRO A 78 11.07 3.24 15.19
CA PRO A 78 11.74 4.18 14.29
C PRO A 78 11.87 5.56 14.95
N TRP A 79 12.94 6.28 14.67
CA TRP A 79 13.12 7.64 15.22
C TRP A 79 11.97 8.58 14.82
N TRP A 80 11.37 8.34 13.66
CA TRP A 80 10.16 9.03 13.21
C TRP A 80 8.89 8.56 13.90
N ALA A 81 8.86 7.45 14.66
CA ALA A 81 7.65 6.96 15.30
C ALA A 81 7.21 7.85 16.47
N ALA A 82 8.15 8.36 17.27
CA ALA A 82 7.82 9.27 18.38
C ALA A 82 7.38 10.64 17.85
N GLN A 83 8.13 11.21 16.90
CA GLN A 83 7.78 12.48 16.25
C GLN A 83 6.53 12.34 15.38
N GLY A 84 6.40 11.22 14.67
CA GLY A 84 5.24 10.88 13.85
C GLY A 84 3.99 10.73 14.70
N ASN A 85 4.04 10.05 15.85
CA ASN A 85 2.89 9.99 16.75
C ASN A 85 2.57 11.36 17.41
N LEU A 86 3.58 12.21 17.64
CA LEU A 86 3.40 13.54 18.24
C LEU A 86 2.82 14.58 17.27
N TYR A 87 3.26 14.57 16.01
CA TYR A 87 2.88 15.55 14.99
C TYR A 87 1.83 15.02 14.00
N TYR A 88 1.74 13.71 13.84
CA TYR A 88 0.75 12.98 13.03
C TYR A 88 0.06 11.94 13.92
N PRO A 89 -0.74 12.37 14.93
CA PRO A 89 -1.44 11.46 15.85
C PRO A 89 -2.46 10.53 15.16
N ASN A 90 -2.55 10.62 13.83
CA ASN A 90 -3.48 9.92 13.00
C ASN A 90 -2.79 8.74 12.30
N MET A 91 -2.53 7.66 13.06
CA MET A 91 -2.36 6.32 12.45
C MET A 91 -3.51 5.94 11.50
N ASN A 92 -4.60 6.70 11.45
CA ASN A 92 -5.76 6.48 10.58
C ASN A 92 -5.62 7.11 9.18
N TYR A 93 -4.56 7.86 8.88
CA TYR A 93 -4.40 8.53 7.58
C TYR A 93 -3.12 8.09 6.87
N PRO A 94 -3.04 8.25 5.55
CA PRO A 94 -1.89 7.80 4.77
C PRO A 94 -0.72 8.79 4.76
N GLY A 95 -0.88 9.96 5.39
CA GLY A 95 0.16 10.98 5.47
C GLY A 95 -0.26 12.22 6.26
N ALA A 96 0.58 13.25 6.22
CA ALA A 96 0.34 14.58 6.79
C ALA A 96 -0.85 15.23 6.11
N TRP A 97 -2.03 15.05 6.68
CA TRP A 97 -3.29 15.40 6.06
C TRP A 97 -3.76 16.80 6.47
N SER A 98 -4.22 17.59 5.50
CA SER A 98 -4.92 18.85 5.73
C SER A 98 -5.92 19.10 4.63
N TYR A 99 -7.12 19.53 4.98
CA TYR A 99 -8.20 19.67 4.01
C TYR A 99 -7.79 20.56 2.81
N PRO A 100 -7.94 20.08 1.56
CA PRO A 100 -8.63 18.86 1.14
C PRO A 100 -7.74 17.61 0.88
N GLY A 101 -6.42 17.64 1.13
CA GLY A 101 -5.52 16.53 0.76
C GLY A 101 -4.29 16.34 1.64
N ILE A 102 -3.19 15.91 1.04
CA ILE A 102 -1.90 15.78 1.71
C ILE A 102 -1.17 17.14 1.68
N GLN A 103 -0.57 17.55 2.79
CA GLN A 103 0.25 18.76 2.84
C GLN A 103 1.61 18.50 2.17
N ALA A 104 1.77 19.02 0.95
CA ALA A 104 2.92 18.69 0.12
C ALA A 104 4.26 19.21 0.68
N ASN A 105 4.22 20.26 1.51
CA ASN A 105 5.37 20.89 2.15
C ASN A 105 6.07 20.01 3.21
N TYR A 106 5.43 18.95 3.71
CA TYR A 106 6.06 18.02 4.66
C TYR A 106 6.93 16.95 3.98
N TYR A 107 6.86 16.84 2.66
CA TYR A 107 7.49 15.76 1.92
C TYR A 107 8.49 16.30 0.91
N PRO A 108 9.72 15.77 0.87
CA PRO A 108 10.69 16.16 -0.15
C PRO A 108 10.23 15.72 -1.56
N GLY A 109 10.83 16.28 -2.59
CA GLY A 109 10.58 15.91 -3.98
C GLY A 109 9.63 16.87 -4.72
N GLN A 110 9.27 16.48 -5.94
CA GLN A 110 8.38 17.21 -6.84
C GLN A 110 7.17 16.36 -7.17
N GLY A 111 6.10 16.97 -7.68
CA GLY A 111 4.86 16.27 -8.06
C GLY A 111 3.75 16.43 -7.02
N GLN A 112 2.51 16.40 -7.49
CA GLN A 112 1.32 16.68 -6.67
C GLN A 112 0.53 15.41 -6.33
N VAL A 113 0.97 14.25 -6.82
CA VAL A 113 0.29 12.96 -6.59
C VAL A 113 1.14 12.15 -5.62
N PHE A 114 0.62 11.91 -4.43
CA PHE A 114 1.31 11.20 -3.35
C PHE A 114 0.88 9.74 -3.37
N ALA A 115 1.64 8.91 -4.08
CA ALA A 115 1.42 7.48 -4.14
C ALA A 115 1.91 6.84 -2.83
N ALA A 116 0.96 6.34 -2.05
CA ALA A 116 1.19 5.68 -0.79
C ALA A 116 0.94 4.18 -0.94
N LYS A 117 1.85 3.38 -0.41
CA LYS A 117 1.83 1.92 -0.47
C LYS A 117 1.61 1.30 -1.85
N PRO A 118 2.31 1.74 -2.91
CA PRO A 118 2.72 0.84 -3.98
C PRO A 118 3.36 -0.44 -3.43
N ASN A 119 2.58 -1.52 -3.41
CA ASN A 119 3.04 -2.85 -3.05
C ASN A 119 3.19 -3.69 -4.31
N VAL A 120 4.38 -4.25 -4.52
CA VAL A 120 4.71 -5.12 -5.66
C VAL A 120 4.84 -6.56 -5.20
N TYR A 121 3.95 -7.41 -5.71
CA TYR A 121 3.90 -8.85 -5.50
C TYR A 121 4.50 -9.56 -6.71
N VAL A 122 5.01 -10.79 -6.52
CA VAL A 122 5.70 -11.55 -7.56
C VAL A 122 5.17 -12.98 -7.62
N GLU A 123 4.55 -13.32 -8.74
CA GLU A 123 4.15 -14.67 -9.10
C GLU A 123 5.20 -15.27 -10.03
N THR A 124 5.83 -16.38 -9.63
CA THR A 124 6.84 -17.07 -10.45
C THR A 124 6.34 -18.43 -10.91
N VAL A 125 6.65 -18.78 -12.17
CA VAL A 125 6.49 -20.15 -12.70
C VAL A 125 7.79 -20.94 -12.65
N LEU A 126 8.90 -20.27 -12.34
CA LEU A 126 10.23 -20.86 -12.23
C LEU A 126 10.50 -21.29 -10.79
N PRO A 127 11.27 -22.39 -10.57
CA PRO A 127 11.89 -22.64 -9.28
C PRO A 127 12.88 -21.53 -8.94
N THR A 128 13.36 -21.50 -7.68
CA THR A 128 14.22 -20.46 -7.11
C THR A 128 15.04 -19.67 -8.14
N THR A 129 14.64 -18.43 -8.42
CA THR A 129 15.20 -17.62 -9.52
C THR A 129 15.64 -16.26 -9.02
N LYS A 130 16.67 -15.69 -9.65
CA LYS A 130 17.11 -14.32 -9.37
C LYS A 130 16.21 -13.33 -10.09
N PHE A 131 16.09 -12.14 -9.52
CA PHE A 131 15.43 -11.01 -10.16
C PHE A 131 16.16 -9.70 -9.87
N SER A 132 15.94 -8.72 -10.74
CA SER A 132 16.22 -7.31 -10.49
C SER A 132 14.97 -6.48 -10.81
N PHE A 133 14.71 -5.47 -9.98
CA PHE A 133 13.64 -4.49 -10.14
C PHE A 133 14.26 -3.11 -9.95
N LYS A 134 14.35 -2.34 -11.03
CA LYS A 134 15.11 -1.09 -11.07
C LYS A 134 14.26 0.08 -11.52
N PHE A 135 14.30 1.18 -10.78
CA PHE A 135 13.69 2.43 -11.21
C PHE A 135 14.61 3.15 -12.20
N VAL A 136 14.12 3.45 -13.40
CA VAL A 136 14.93 4.01 -14.50
C VAL A 136 15.28 5.48 -14.23
N THR A 137 14.34 6.20 -13.63
CA THR A 137 14.51 7.60 -13.23
C THR A 137 14.85 7.68 -11.75
N LYS A 138 15.76 8.57 -11.39
CA LYS A 138 16.00 8.89 -9.98
C LYS A 138 14.74 9.47 -9.35
N GLN A 139 14.21 8.79 -8.34
CA GLN A 139 13.00 9.21 -7.64
C GLN A 139 13.32 9.69 -6.22
N HIS A 140 12.46 10.56 -5.71
CA HIS A 140 12.48 10.96 -4.30
C HIS A 140 11.48 10.09 -3.54
N PHE A 141 11.90 8.86 -3.20
CA PHE A 141 11.11 7.97 -2.37
C PHE A 141 10.92 8.58 -0.97
N LEU A 142 9.69 8.55 -0.49
CA LEU A 142 9.32 9.00 0.85
C LEU A 142 9.54 7.88 1.87
N ALA A 143 9.29 6.64 1.46
CA ALA A 143 9.55 5.43 2.20
C ALA A 143 9.81 4.28 1.21
N GLN A 144 10.55 3.26 1.65
CA GLN A 144 10.79 2.06 0.86
C GLN A 144 11.21 0.90 1.76
N THR A 145 10.74 -0.30 1.43
CA THR A 145 11.11 -1.55 2.09
C THR A 145 11.12 -2.67 1.05
N PRO A 146 12.25 -3.36 0.83
CA PRO A 146 13.58 -3.13 1.41
C PRO A 146 14.19 -1.77 1.05
N LEU A 147 15.33 -1.41 1.65
CA LEU A 147 16.06 -0.23 1.22
C LEU A 147 16.64 -0.46 -0.19
N LEU A 148 16.40 0.47 -1.13
CA LEU A 148 16.98 0.41 -2.48
C LEU A 148 18.50 0.55 -2.44
N ASN A 149 19.18 -0.22 -3.28
CA ASN A 149 20.61 -0.07 -3.57
C ASN A 149 20.76 0.51 -4.97
N LYS A 150 21.16 1.78 -5.09
CA LYS A 150 21.28 2.49 -6.39
C LYS A 150 19.98 2.42 -7.23
N ASP A 151 18.86 2.72 -6.61
CA ASP A 151 17.52 2.71 -7.25
C ASP A 151 17.04 1.32 -7.72
N GLU A 152 17.62 0.25 -7.16
CA GLU A 152 17.32 -1.13 -7.53
C GLU A 152 17.08 -2.01 -6.29
N TRP A 153 16.13 -2.95 -6.42
CA TRP A 153 16.04 -4.15 -5.60
C TRP A 153 16.52 -5.34 -6.42
N SER A 154 17.44 -6.12 -5.87
CA SER A 154 17.92 -7.35 -6.47
C SER A 154 17.84 -8.48 -5.46
N GLY A 155 17.37 -9.65 -5.88
CA GLY A 155 17.08 -10.72 -4.94
C GLY A 155 16.87 -12.08 -5.57
N LYS A 156 16.27 -12.98 -4.79
CA LYS A 156 15.86 -14.32 -5.22
C LYS A 156 14.40 -14.54 -4.86
N ILE A 157 13.61 -15.04 -5.79
CA ILE A 157 12.24 -15.51 -5.54
C ILE A 157 12.34 -17.00 -5.25
N PHE A 158 11.79 -17.47 -4.12
CA PHE A 158 11.79 -18.90 -3.77
C PHE A 158 10.49 -19.58 -4.19
N GLU A 159 9.39 -18.89 -3.95
CA GLU A 159 8.03 -19.29 -4.28
C GLU A 159 7.20 -18.04 -4.54
N THR A 160 5.98 -18.22 -5.06
CA THR A 160 5.04 -17.11 -5.27
C THR A 160 4.88 -16.28 -4.01
N ASP A 161 4.95 -14.95 -4.17
CA ASP A 161 4.84 -13.95 -3.11
C ASP A 161 5.87 -14.10 -1.99
N LYS A 162 7.01 -14.76 -2.21
CA LYS A 162 8.13 -14.79 -1.25
C LYS A 162 9.48 -14.68 -1.91
N PHE A 163 10.22 -13.65 -1.53
CA PHE A 163 11.54 -13.40 -2.07
C PHE A 163 12.52 -12.87 -1.00
N GLU A 164 13.80 -13.15 -1.22
CA GLU A 164 14.94 -12.69 -0.41
C GLU A 164 15.62 -11.50 -1.08
N VAL A 165 15.79 -10.42 -0.32
CA VAL A 165 16.66 -9.28 -0.67
C VAL A 165 17.63 -9.10 0.49
N ASP A 166 18.93 -9.05 0.19
CA ASP A 166 20.01 -8.92 1.18
C ASP A 166 19.93 -9.90 2.37
N GLY A 167 19.46 -11.14 2.10
CA GLY A 167 19.36 -12.20 3.11
C GLY A 167 18.11 -12.11 4.02
N VAL A 168 17.18 -11.19 3.73
CA VAL A 168 15.93 -11.04 4.47
C VAL A 168 14.75 -11.40 3.56
N ASN A 169 13.77 -12.13 4.09
CA ASN A 169 12.58 -12.54 3.36
C ASN A 169 11.48 -11.47 3.43
N TYR A 170 10.80 -11.25 2.30
CA TYR A 170 9.70 -10.31 2.16
C TYR A 170 8.57 -10.95 1.34
N ASP A 171 7.34 -10.54 1.64
CA ASP A 171 6.16 -10.97 0.89
C ASP A 171 5.84 -10.02 -0.30
N TYR A 172 6.28 -8.76 -0.21
CA TYR A 172 6.11 -7.74 -1.25
C TYR A 172 7.20 -6.66 -1.15
N LEU A 173 7.47 -5.97 -2.26
CA LEU A 173 8.31 -4.78 -2.29
C LEU A 173 7.40 -3.57 -2.09
N PHE A 174 7.82 -2.61 -1.28
CA PHE A 174 7.02 -1.44 -0.93
C PHE A 174 7.80 -0.16 -1.17
N TYR A 175 7.12 0.86 -1.68
CA TYR A 175 7.64 2.21 -1.76
C TYR A 175 6.53 3.26 -1.67
N ASP A 176 6.85 4.44 -1.16
CA ASP A 176 6.02 5.65 -1.22
C ASP A 176 6.75 6.70 -2.08
N VAL A 177 6.02 7.41 -2.94
CA VAL A 177 6.64 8.35 -3.89
C VAL A 177 5.71 9.50 -4.26
N ARG A 178 6.29 10.64 -4.67
CA ARG A 178 5.56 11.73 -5.33
C ARG A 178 5.66 11.58 -6.83
N LEU A 179 4.51 11.65 -7.51
CA LEU A 179 4.40 11.54 -8.95
C LEU A 179 3.90 12.87 -9.56
N PRO A 180 4.34 13.19 -10.79
CA PRO A 180 3.84 14.34 -11.55
C PRO A 180 2.36 14.18 -11.91
N LYS A 181 1.53 15.18 -11.60
CA LYS A 181 0.08 15.18 -11.88
C LYS A 181 -0.20 15.14 -13.37
N GLU A 182 0.64 15.81 -14.16
CA GLU A 182 0.56 15.89 -15.62
C GLU A 182 0.84 14.56 -16.34
N LYS A 183 1.31 13.53 -15.62
CA LYS A 183 1.47 12.16 -16.14
C LYS A 183 0.31 11.24 -15.76
N MET A 184 -0.63 11.73 -14.96
CA MET A 184 -1.82 10.99 -14.53
C MET A 184 -3.01 11.32 -15.43
N GLN A 185 -3.97 10.40 -15.49
CA GLN A 185 -5.25 10.60 -16.15
C GLN A 185 -6.34 10.93 -15.12
N PHE A 186 -7.27 11.82 -15.48
CA PHE A 186 -8.42 12.22 -14.65
C PHE A 186 -9.74 12.20 -15.43
N GLU A 187 -9.78 11.49 -16.56
CA GLU A 187 -10.97 11.41 -17.42
C GLU A 187 -11.82 10.18 -17.07
N ASN A 188 -11.16 9.05 -16.77
CA ASN A 188 -11.77 7.77 -16.47
C ASN A 188 -11.77 7.56 -14.97
N GLY A 189 -12.94 7.26 -14.41
CA GLY A 189 -13.08 7.19 -12.96
C GLY A 189 -14.53 7.11 -12.52
N MET A 190 -14.75 7.05 -11.23
CA MET A 190 -16.11 7.11 -10.68
C MET A 190 -16.15 7.93 -9.40
N CYS A 191 -17.28 8.57 -9.16
CA CYS A 191 -17.58 9.32 -7.95
C CYS A 191 -18.73 8.63 -7.21
N SER A 192 -18.53 8.29 -5.94
CA SER A 192 -19.47 7.45 -5.19
C SER A 192 -19.16 7.54 -3.69
N THR A 193 -19.90 6.80 -2.86
CA THR A 193 -19.62 6.76 -1.41
C THR A 193 -18.25 6.11 -1.15
N ARG A 194 -17.66 6.42 0.02
CA ARG A 194 -16.38 5.81 0.44
C ARG A 194 -16.38 4.29 0.38
N GLU A 195 -17.45 3.66 0.85
CA GLU A 195 -17.58 2.19 0.86
C GLU A 195 -17.62 1.62 -0.56
N GLU A 196 -18.44 2.22 -1.43
CA GLU A 196 -18.57 1.79 -2.83
C GLU A 196 -17.26 1.96 -3.61
N VAL A 197 -16.54 3.07 -3.40
CA VAL A 197 -15.22 3.29 -4.02
C VAL A 197 -14.20 2.24 -3.58
N ILE A 198 -14.14 1.90 -2.28
CA ILE A 198 -13.24 0.85 -1.79
C ILE A 198 -13.60 -0.51 -2.38
N ASN A 199 -14.87 -0.87 -2.38
CA ASN A 199 -15.34 -2.13 -2.94
C ASN A 199 -15.08 -2.21 -4.45
N TRP A 200 -15.21 -1.08 -5.17
CA TRP A 200 -14.86 -0.99 -6.58
C TRP A 200 -13.36 -1.20 -6.81
N MET A 201 -12.47 -0.58 -6.03
CA MET A 201 -11.01 -0.80 -6.14
C MET A 201 -10.64 -2.27 -5.92
N ILE A 202 -11.22 -2.93 -4.91
CA ILE A 202 -10.99 -4.36 -4.66
C ILE A 202 -11.46 -5.20 -5.85
N LYS A 203 -12.64 -4.89 -6.41
CA LYS A 203 -13.17 -5.55 -7.60
C LYS A 203 -12.23 -5.35 -8.80
N ASP A 204 -11.71 -4.14 -9.01
CA ASP A 204 -10.78 -3.81 -10.09
C ASP A 204 -9.50 -4.64 -9.98
N LEU A 205 -8.88 -4.69 -8.80
CA LEU A 205 -7.70 -5.52 -8.54
C LEU A 205 -7.96 -7.02 -8.76
N LYS A 206 -9.14 -7.51 -8.38
CA LYS A 206 -9.54 -8.90 -8.65
C LYS A 206 -9.69 -9.17 -10.14
N GLU A 207 -10.26 -8.24 -10.89
CA GLU A 207 -10.40 -8.34 -12.35
C GLU A 207 -9.03 -8.28 -13.06
N LEU A 208 -8.07 -7.53 -12.49
CA LEU A 208 -6.66 -7.51 -12.88
C LEU A 208 -5.85 -8.74 -12.43
N LYS A 209 -6.49 -9.70 -11.75
CA LYS A 209 -5.92 -10.99 -11.33
C LYS A 209 -4.85 -10.89 -10.24
N HIS A 210 -4.98 -9.92 -9.34
CA HIS A 210 -4.18 -9.91 -8.10
C HIS A 210 -4.45 -11.17 -7.25
N SER A 211 -3.41 -11.64 -6.54
CA SER A 211 -3.50 -12.80 -5.64
C SER A 211 -4.41 -12.52 -4.44
N GLU A 212 -4.94 -13.56 -3.81
CA GLU A 212 -5.80 -13.40 -2.62
C GLU A 212 -5.05 -12.72 -1.46
N LEU A 213 -3.75 -13.01 -1.30
CA LEU A 213 -2.89 -12.31 -0.33
C LEU A 213 -2.81 -10.82 -0.63
N SER A 214 -2.54 -10.46 -1.89
CA SER A 214 -2.50 -9.07 -2.34
C SER A 214 -3.84 -8.34 -2.11
N LEU A 215 -4.97 -9.01 -2.33
CA LEU A 215 -6.30 -8.43 -2.11
C LEU A 215 -6.59 -8.23 -0.62
N GLN A 216 -6.23 -9.20 0.21
CA GLN A 216 -6.37 -9.11 1.67
C GLN A 216 -5.54 -7.95 2.23
N ASP A 217 -4.27 -7.83 1.83
CA ASP A 217 -3.38 -6.75 2.26
C ASP A 217 -3.90 -5.37 1.87
N PHE A 218 -4.50 -5.26 0.67
CA PHE A 218 -5.15 -4.03 0.22
C PHE A 218 -6.34 -3.69 1.13
N GLU A 219 -7.23 -4.65 1.35
CA GLU A 219 -8.46 -4.47 2.11
C GLU A 219 -8.18 -4.11 3.57
N GLU A 220 -7.35 -4.89 4.25
CA GLU A 220 -6.99 -4.67 5.66
C GLU A 220 -6.35 -3.31 5.88
N HIS A 221 -5.51 -2.87 4.95
CA HIS A 221 -4.82 -1.59 5.06
C HIS A 221 -5.75 -0.41 4.71
N TRP A 222 -6.32 -0.40 3.50
CA TRP A 222 -6.96 0.79 2.96
C TRP A 222 -8.37 1.02 3.52
N ARG A 223 -9.07 0.00 4.00
CA ARG A 223 -10.35 0.20 4.71
C ARG A 223 -10.20 1.09 5.95
N VAL A 224 -9.03 1.06 6.60
CA VAL A 224 -8.75 1.85 7.81
C VAL A 224 -8.02 3.15 7.48
N LYS A 225 -7.18 3.15 6.44
CA LYS A 225 -6.27 4.27 6.13
C LYS A 225 -6.84 5.33 5.20
N ILE A 226 -7.85 5.00 4.39
CA ILE A 226 -8.55 6.02 3.58
C ILE A 226 -9.28 6.95 4.56
N PRO A 227 -9.06 8.28 4.47
CA PRO A 227 -9.71 9.24 5.34
C PRO A 227 -11.24 9.10 5.41
N ASP A 228 -11.84 9.60 6.48
CA ASP A 228 -13.28 9.50 6.70
C ASP A 228 -14.02 10.67 6.01
N TYR A 229 -14.09 10.62 4.68
CA TYR A 229 -14.97 11.46 3.88
C TYR A 229 -16.16 10.63 3.36
N PRO A 230 -17.37 11.22 3.27
CA PRO A 230 -18.55 10.48 2.82
C PRO A 230 -18.44 10.05 1.36
N TYR A 231 -17.79 10.87 0.51
CA TYR A 231 -17.68 10.63 -0.92
C TYR A 231 -16.26 10.73 -1.42
N TYR A 232 -15.97 9.98 -2.48
CA TYR A 232 -14.71 10.02 -3.19
C TYR A 232 -14.95 9.95 -4.69
N CYS A 233 -14.13 10.68 -5.44
CA CYS A 233 -13.87 10.37 -6.83
C CYS A 233 -12.56 9.59 -6.93
N VAL A 234 -12.57 8.46 -7.62
CA VAL A 234 -11.41 7.58 -7.84
C VAL A 234 -11.04 7.56 -9.32
N TYR A 235 -9.75 7.73 -9.60
CA TYR A 235 -9.18 7.72 -10.94
C TYR A 235 -8.08 6.65 -11.02
N PRO A 236 -8.33 5.48 -11.66
CA PRO A 236 -7.30 4.45 -11.81
C PRO A 236 -6.19 4.88 -12.77
N GLN A 237 -4.95 4.63 -12.38
CA GLN A 237 -3.76 4.84 -13.20
C GLN A 237 -3.16 3.46 -13.47
N TYR A 238 -2.97 3.11 -14.73
CA TYR A 238 -2.42 1.81 -15.11
C TYR A 238 -1.00 1.98 -15.65
N ASN A 239 -0.44 0.91 -16.24
CA ASN A 239 0.89 0.90 -16.82
C ASN A 239 1.21 2.13 -17.68
N ARG A 240 0.28 2.62 -18.51
CA ARG A 240 0.54 3.79 -19.38
C ARG A 240 0.96 5.02 -18.59
N GLU A 241 0.20 5.39 -17.56
CA GLU A 241 0.49 6.55 -16.70
C GLU A 241 1.73 6.29 -15.84
N LEU A 242 1.79 5.09 -15.25
CA LEU A 242 2.83 4.75 -14.28
C LEU A 242 4.20 4.55 -14.95
N ASP A 243 4.26 4.04 -16.17
CA ASP A 243 5.52 3.93 -16.92
C ASP A 243 5.98 5.30 -17.42
N ALA A 244 5.05 6.24 -17.65
CA ALA A 244 5.38 7.63 -17.98
C ALA A 244 5.84 8.45 -16.76
N ALA A 245 5.37 8.12 -15.56
CA ALA A 245 5.68 8.84 -14.32
C ALA A 245 6.88 8.24 -13.56
N ILE A 246 6.96 6.92 -13.51
CA ILE A 246 7.95 6.15 -12.74
C ILE A 246 8.28 4.84 -13.50
N PRO A 247 9.05 4.93 -14.59
CA PRO A 247 9.46 3.77 -15.39
C PRO A 247 10.30 2.78 -14.58
N VAL A 248 10.03 1.49 -14.78
CA VAL A 248 10.72 0.38 -14.12
C VAL A 248 11.28 -0.59 -15.16
N GLU A 249 12.51 -1.04 -14.93
CA GLU A 249 13.15 -2.16 -15.63
C GLU A 249 13.14 -3.39 -14.71
N ILE A 250 12.70 -4.53 -15.25
CA ILE A 250 12.69 -5.81 -14.52
C ILE A 250 13.54 -6.82 -15.27
N ASP A 251 14.56 -7.36 -14.61
CA ASP A 251 15.34 -8.48 -15.13
C ASP A 251 14.84 -9.78 -14.50
N LEU A 252 13.93 -10.45 -15.22
CA LEU A 252 13.45 -11.80 -14.96
C LEU A 252 12.90 -12.37 -16.27
N GLU A 253 13.22 -13.63 -16.61
CA GLU A 253 12.81 -14.22 -17.88
C GLU A 253 11.27 -14.30 -17.99
N ARG A 254 10.71 -13.94 -19.17
CA ARG A 254 9.27 -14.01 -19.47
C ARG A 254 8.43 -13.35 -18.38
N THR A 255 8.64 -12.05 -18.21
CA THR A 255 7.97 -11.29 -17.16
C THR A 255 6.94 -10.34 -17.73
N THR A 256 5.77 -10.34 -17.12
CA THR A 256 4.74 -9.31 -17.31
C THR A 256 4.64 -8.47 -16.05
N PHE A 257 4.48 -7.16 -16.20
CA PHE A 257 4.26 -6.24 -15.09
C PHE A 257 2.91 -5.57 -15.21
N ILE A 258 2.02 -5.79 -14.24
CA ILE A 258 0.69 -5.19 -14.18
C ILE A 258 0.68 -4.21 -13.02
N ARG A 259 0.32 -2.95 -13.29
CA ARG A 259 0.34 -1.88 -12.31
C ARG A 259 -1.01 -1.21 -12.21
N SER A 260 -1.45 -0.94 -10.98
CA SER A 260 -2.66 -0.16 -10.70
C SER A 260 -2.40 0.83 -9.56
N LEU A 261 -2.71 2.09 -9.75
CA LEU A 261 -2.65 3.11 -8.70
C LEU A 261 -3.97 3.87 -8.70
N PHE A 262 -4.64 3.95 -7.57
CA PHE A 262 -5.92 4.64 -7.48
C PHE A 262 -5.74 6.04 -6.89
N VAL A 263 -5.93 7.10 -7.69
CA VAL A 263 -5.90 8.48 -7.18
C VAL A 263 -7.27 8.82 -6.60
N LEU A 264 -7.32 9.14 -5.31
CA LEU A 264 -8.55 9.48 -4.58
C LEU A 264 -8.65 10.98 -4.34
N VAL A 265 -9.80 11.54 -4.71
CA VAL A 265 -10.18 12.93 -4.44
C VAL A 265 -11.38 12.93 -3.47
N PRO A 266 -11.22 13.42 -2.23
CA PRO A 266 -12.26 13.37 -1.21
C PRO A 266 -13.28 14.51 -1.35
N HIS A 267 -14.56 14.21 -1.10
CA HIS A 267 -15.64 15.20 -1.10
C HIS A 267 -16.48 15.11 0.19
N LYS A 268 -16.80 16.27 0.79
CA LYS A 268 -17.62 16.38 2.01
C LYS A 268 -19.13 16.22 1.76
N LYS A 269 -19.53 16.39 0.51
CA LYS A 269 -20.90 16.25 0.02
C LYS A 269 -20.86 15.45 -1.26
N GLU A 270 -22.02 15.01 -1.71
CA GLU A 270 -22.14 14.34 -3.01
C GLU A 270 -21.59 15.26 -4.11
N PRO A 271 -20.71 14.74 -4.99
CA PRO A 271 -20.16 15.49 -6.11
C PRO A 271 -21.24 16.11 -7.01
N ASP A 272 -21.20 17.44 -7.15
CA ASP A 272 -22.11 18.21 -8.01
C ASP A 272 -21.34 18.74 -9.23
N VAL A 273 -21.73 18.30 -10.42
CA VAL A 273 -21.08 18.62 -11.70
C VAL A 273 -21.11 20.12 -12.03
N ASP A 274 -22.02 20.88 -11.42
CA ASP A 274 -22.13 22.32 -11.62
C ASP A 274 -21.17 23.12 -10.70
N GLU A 275 -20.61 22.49 -9.66
CA GLU A 275 -19.63 23.13 -8.78
C GLU A 275 -18.22 23.07 -9.41
N PRO A 276 -17.50 24.21 -9.52
CA PRO A 276 -16.16 24.23 -10.09
C PRO A 276 -15.19 23.43 -9.24
N GLN A 277 -14.52 22.45 -9.85
CA GLN A 277 -13.50 21.62 -9.22
C GLN A 277 -12.11 21.89 -9.81
N GLU A 278 -11.07 21.73 -8.99
CA GLU A 278 -9.69 21.74 -9.50
C GLU A 278 -9.38 20.50 -10.36
N ILE A 279 -10.00 19.36 -10.01
CA ILE A 279 -9.94 18.13 -10.78
C ILE A 279 -11.31 17.91 -11.40
N PRO A 280 -11.43 17.84 -12.73
CA PRO A 280 -12.72 17.59 -13.36
C PRO A 280 -13.26 16.24 -12.89
N PHE A 281 -14.58 16.13 -12.76
CA PHE A 281 -15.21 14.84 -12.49
C PHE A 281 -14.95 13.85 -13.63
N PRO A 282 -14.94 12.55 -13.34
CA PRO A 282 -14.81 11.54 -14.37
C PRO A 282 -15.90 11.69 -15.43
N SER A 283 -15.50 11.59 -16.69
CA SER A 283 -16.39 11.70 -17.85
C SER A 283 -16.64 10.35 -18.53
N SER A 284 -15.91 9.31 -18.14
CA SER A 284 -15.99 7.96 -18.70
C SER A 284 -15.85 6.87 -17.63
N ASP A 285 -16.43 5.70 -17.93
CA ASP A 285 -16.41 4.54 -17.04
C ASP A 285 -14.97 4.01 -16.89
N PRO A 286 -14.46 3.80 -15.66
CA PRO A 286 -13.09 3.35 -15.45
C PRO A 286 -12.83 1.93 -15.98
N THR A 287 -13.88 1.12 -16.18
CA THR A 287 -13.75 -0.24 -16.74
C THR A 287 -13.42 -0.23 -18.23
N GLU A 288 -13.79 0.82 -18.97
CA GLU A 288 -13.42 0.99 -20.38
C GLU A 288 -11.93 1.28 -20.55
N TYR A 289 -11.32 1.87 -19.51
CA TYR A 289 -9.91 2.23 -19.48
C TYR A 289 -8.98 1.08 -19.05
N ARG A 290 -9.55 0.01 -18.49
CA ARG A 290 -8.77 -1.08 -17.91
C ARG A 290 -7.96 -1.86 -18.96
N PRO A 291 -6.67 -2.13 -18.72
CA PRO A 291 -5.90 -2.98 -19.62
C PRO A 291 -6.45 -4.42 -19.59
N GLY A 292 -6.55 -5.03 -20.77
CA GLY A 292 -6.89 -6.44 -20.88
C GLY A 292 -5.79 -7.32 -20.31
N VAL A 293 -6.10 -8.15 -19.31
CA VAL A 293 -5.14 -9.09 -18.71
C VAL A 293 -5.26 -10.46 -19.37
N LYS A 294 -4.21 -10.85 -20.09
CA LYS A 294 -4.07 -12.22 -20.61
C LYS A 294 -3.08 -12.97 -19.73
N ILE A 295 -3.57 -13.89 -18.90
CA ILE A 295 -2.69 -14.76 -18.10
C ILE A 295 -1.99 -15.72 -19.06
N LYS A 296 -0.68 -15.60 -19.16
CA LYS A 296 0.19 -16.62 -19.77
C LYS A 296 0.92 -17.36 -18.65
N ARG A 297 1.45 -18.56 -18.94
CA ARG A 297 2.39 -19.24 -18.04
C ARG A 297 3.73 -18.50 -18.09
N GLU A 298 3.81 -17.41 -17.34
CA GLU A 298 4.95 -16.50 -17.30
C GLU A 298 5.07 -15.89 -15.90
N ASN A 299 6.23 -15.32 -15.59
CA ASN A 299 6.43 -14.64 -14.30
C ASN A 299 5.65 -13.32 -14.33
N THR A 300 5.02 -12.95 -13.22
CA THR A 300 4.19 -11.74 -13.17
C THR A 300 4.53 -10.91 -11.94
N PHE A 301 4.81 -9.63 -12.17
CA PHE A 301 4.84 -8.62 -11.12
C PHE A 301 3.48 -7.93 -11.09
N ARG A 302 2.94 -7.71 -9.90
CA ARG A 302 1.66 -7.04 -9.71
C ARG A 302 1.82 -5.94 -8.69
N GLU A 303 1.60 -4.72 -9.12
CA GLU A 303 1.64 -3.54 -8.27
C GLU A 303 0.25 -3.00 -8.04
N TRP A 304 -0.10 -2.71 -6.79
CA TRP A 304 -1.20 -1.83 -6.46
C TRP A 304 -0.76 -0.71 -5.52
N GLY A 305 -1.42 0.44 -5.59
CA GLY A 305 -1.24 1.53 -4.63
C GLY A 305 -2.49 2.42 -4.53
N VAL A 306 -2.51 3.30 -3.52
CA VAL A 306 -3.51 4.38 -3.43
C VAL A 306 -2.76 5.70 -3.36
N ALA A 307 -3.24 6.68 -4.11
CA ALA A 307 -2.65 8.01 -4.16
C ALA A 307 -3.65 9.09 -3.75
N PHE A 308 -3.10 10.19 -3.25
CA PHE A 308 -3.87 11.39 -2.93
C PHE A 308 -3.22 12.60 -3.57
N LEU A 309 -4.01 13.64 -3.81
CA LEU A 309 -3.46 14.92 -4.25
C LEU A 309 -2.90 15.69 -3.06
N GLY A 310 -1.75 16.33 -3.28
CA GLY A 310 -1.20 17.28 -2.35
C GLY A 310 -1.29 18.71 -2.86
N PHE A 311 -1.57 19.60 -1.92
CA PHE A 311 -1.76 21.03 -2.11
C PHE A 311 -0.78 21.80 -1.24
#